data_AF-A0A1C5MI62-F1
#
_entry.id   AF-A0A1C5MI62-F1
#
_cell.length_a   1.000
_cell.length_b   1.000
_cell.length_c   1.000
_cell.angle_alpha   90.00
_cell.angle_beta   90.00
_cell.angle_gamma   90.00
#
_symmetry.space_group_name_H-M   'P 1'
#
loop_
_entity.id
_entity.type
_entity.pdbx_description
1 polymer ?
#
loop_
_entity_poly.entity_id
_entity_poly.type
_entity_poly.pdbx_seq_one_letter_code
_entity_poly.pdbx_strand_id
1 'polypeptide(L)'
;MSILLDKPVKRTSMTIWVPRESWMFLQARMQQERMGVELSVNARKRLNQAFTDFSHEEKKQLKDGDLGGCIGSPENAWEEGRWISWSCEDMKKILDAAELPWEPGETIEYFEI
;
A
#
# COMPACT_ATOMS: atom_id res chain seq x y z
N MET A 1 -7.77 -9.43 -37.85
CA MET A 1 -7.62 -8.43 -36.77
C MET A 1 -6.27 -8.68 -36.12
N SER A 2 -5.32 -7.77 -36.29
CA SER A 2 -4.05 -7.83 -35.57
C SER A 2 -4.30 -7.20 -34.20
N ILE A 3 -4.13 -7.96 -33.13
CA ILE A 3 -4.11 -7.43 -31.77
C ILE A 3 -2.78 -6.69 -31.68
N LEU A 4 -2.82 -5.36 -31.77
CA LEU A 4 -1.71 -4.51 -31.36
C LEU A 4 -1.55 -4.72 -29.85
N LEU A 5 -0.70 -5.67 -29.47
CA LEU A 5 -0.13 -5.69 -28.12
C LEU A 5 0.70 -4.41 -28.04
N ASP A 6 0.21 -3.42 -27.30
CA ASP A 6 0.98 -2.23 -26.99
C ASP A 6 2.33 -2.69 -26.42
N LYS A 7 3.40 -2.03 -26.86
CA LYS A 7 4.74 -2.36 -26.37
C LYS A 7 4.74 -2.09 -24.86
N PRO A 8 5.26 -3.02 -24.03
CA PRO A 8 5.28 -2.84 -22.59
C PRO A 8 5.99 -1.53 -22.25
N VAL A 9 5.30 -0.67 -21.50
CA VAL A 9 5.82 0.65 -21.13
C VAL A 9 6.70 0.47 -19.91
N LYS A 10 7.98 0.84 -20.04
CA LYS A 10 8.90 0.85 -18.90
C LYS A 10 8.55 2.03 -17.99
N ARG A 11 8.27 1.75 -16.73
CA ARG A 11 7.95 2.73 -15.69
C ARG A 11 8.92 2.59 -14.53
N THR A 12 9.06 3.67 -13.77
CA THR A 12 9.78 3.71 -12.51
C THR A 12 8.80 4.01 -11.39
N SER A 13 8.90 3.33 -10.25
CA SER A 13 8.17 3.70 -9.03
C SER A 13 9.14 3.90 -7.89
N MET A 14 8.92 4.96 -7.13
CA MET A 14 9.65 5.17 -5.88
C MET A 14 9.18 4.14 -4.85
N THR A 15 10.04 3.82 -3.90
CA THR A 15 9.67 2.93 -2.80
C THR A 15 10.05 3.51 -1.45
N ILE A 16 9.42 2.98 -0.40
CA ILE A 16 9.78 3.21 0.99
C ILE A 16 9.95 1.87 1.71
N TRP A 17 10.89 1.82 2.64
CA TRP A 17 11.02 0.70 3.56
C TRP A 17 10.29 1.02 4.86
N VAL A 18 9.43 0.11 5.29
CA VAL A 18 8.65 0.26 6.53
C VAL A 18 8.88 -0.94 7.45
N PRO A 19 9.19 -0.73 8.74
CA PRO A 19 9.24 -1.80 9.71
C PRO A 19 7.84 -2.33 10.03
N ARG A 20 7.78 -3.43 10.78
CA ARG A 20 6.54 -4.16 11.07
C ARG A 20 5.43 -3.28 11.63
N GLU A 21 5.74 -2.44 12.61
CA GLU A 21 4.76 -1.56 13.25
C GLU A 21 4.13 -0.60 12.25
N SER A 22 4.95 0.14 11.51
CA SER A 22 4.53 1.06 10.44
C SER A 22 3.70 0.36 9.36
N TRP A 23 4.12 -0.84 8.93
CA TRP A 23 3.38 -1.62 7.95
C TRP A 23 2.01 -2.08 8.48
N MET A 24 1.95 -2.56 9.72
CA MET A 24 0.70 -2.98 10.35
C MET A 24 -0.25 -1.79 10.55
N PHE A 25 0.29 -0.62 10.89
CA PHE A 25 -0.48 0.62 11.00
C PHE A 25 -1.10 1.02 9.66
N LEU A 26 -0.31 1.05 8.58
CA LEU A 26 -0.82 1.36 7.24
C LEU A 26 -1.90 0.37 6.77
N GLN A 27 -1.74 -0.92 7.04
CA GLN A 27 -2.76 -1.94 6.76
C GLN A 27 -4.06 -1.69 7.55
N ALA A 28 -3.94 -1.34 8.83
CA ALA A 28 -5.09 -1.01 9.67
C ALA A 28 -5.80 0.25 9.15
N ARG A 29 -5.03 1.27 8.76
CA ARG A 29 -5.55 2.50 8.20
C ARG A 29 -6.30 2.25 6.89
N MET A 30 -5.72 1.46 5.98
CA MET A 30 -6.37 1.08 4.72
C MET A 30 -7.69 0.37 4.97
N GLN A 31 -7.70 -0.62 5.89
CA GLN A 31 -8.91 -1.34 6.24
C GLN A 31 -10.00 -0.39 6.76
N GLN A 32 -9.63 0.51 7.67
CA GLN A 32 -10.55 1.48 8.24
C GLN A 32 -11.10 2.43 7.16
N GLU A 33 -10.26 2.94 6.27
CA GLU A 33 -10.71 3.86 5.22
C GLU A 33 -11.57 3.16 4.17
N ARG A 34 -11.21 1.96 3.73
CA ARG A 34 -11.95 1.24 2.67
C ARG A 34 -13.23 0.58 3.15
N MET A 35 -13.26 0.14 4.41
CA MET A 35 -14.32 -0.72 4.94
C MET A 35 -15.02 -0.14 6.17
N GLY A 36 -14.48 0.93 6.77
CA GLY A 36 -15.05 1.53 7.98
C GLY A 36 -14.87 0.69 9.26
N VAL A 37 -14.09 -0.38 9.20
CA VAL A 37 -13.93 -1.33 10.32
C VAL A 37 -12.47 -1.57 10.67
N GLU A 38 -12.22 -1.90 11.93
CA GLU A 38 -10.88 -2.26 12.38
C GLU A 38 -10.45 -3.65 11.90
N LEU A 39 -9.13 -3.87 11.85
CA LEU A 39 -8.58 -5.21 11.63
C LEU A 39 -8.95 -6.16 12.78
N SER A 40 -9.69 -7.22 12.43
CA SER A 40 -9.94 -8.34 13.35
C SER A 40 -8.64 -9.02 13.81
N VAL A 41 -8.69 -9.70 14.97
CA VAL A 41 -7.56 -10.46 15.51
C VAL A 41 -7.00 -11.47 14.49
N ASN A 42 -7.88 -12.17 13.78
CA ASN A 42 -7.48 -13.15 12.76
C ASN A 42 -6.84 -12.48 11.53
N ALA A 43 -7.28 -11.29 11.15
CA ALA A 43 -6.64 -10.52 10.08
C ALA A 43 -5.25 -10.04 10.52
N ARG A 44 -5.12 -9.51 11.74
CA ARG A 44 -3.82 -9.10 12.31
C ARG A 44 -2.84 -10.28 12.39
N LYS A 45 -3.29 -11.48 12.76
CA LYS A 45 -2.44 -12.68 12.79
C LYS A 45 -1.93 -13.04 11.39
N ARG A 46 -2.82 -13.03 10.38
CA ARG A 46 -2.46 -13.30 8.98
C ARG A 46 -1.47 -12.26 8.44
N LEU A 47 -1.71 -10.98 8.71
CA LEU A 47 -0.80 -9.91 8.31
C LEU A 47 0.57 -10.06 8.99
N ASN A 48 0.62 -10.35 10.28
CA ASN A 48 1.89 -10.59 10.97
C ASN A 48 2.68 -11.75 10.38
N GLN A 49 2.02 -12.84 10.03
CA GLN A 49 2.67 -13.97 9.35
C GLN A 49 3.18 -13.54 7.97
N ALA A 50 2.35 -12.85 7.18
CA ALA A 50 2.76 -12.32 5.88
C ALA A 50 3.87 -11.26 5.99
N PHE A 51 4.03 -10.59 7.12
CA PHE A 51 5.21 -9.75 7.34
C PHE A 51 6.46 -10.60 7.52
N THR A 52 6.40 -11.60 8.40
CA THR A 52 7.52 -12.52 8.64
C THR A 52 7.96 -13.22 7.37
N ASP A 53 7.02 -13.70 6.55
CA ASP A 53 7.32 -14.49 5.36
C ASP A 53 7.92 -13.66 4.20
N PHE A 54 7.60 -12.37 4.15
CA PHE A 54 7.90 -11.51 2.99
C PHE A 54 8.61 -10.21 3.36
N SER A 55 9.21 -10.13 4.55
CA SER A 55 10.07 -9.00 4.94
C SER A 55 11.50 -9.26 4.52
N HIS A 56 12.21 -8.20 4.18
CA HIS A 56 13.64 -8.19 3.96
C HIS A 56 14.26 -7.32 5.06
N GLU A 57 15.22 -7.86 5.81
CA GLU A 57 15.87 -7.14 6.92
C GLU A 57 14.86 -6.51 7.90
N GLU A 58 13.83 -7.29 8.29
CA GLU A 58 12.75 -6.87 9.20
C GLU A 58 11.91 -5.67 8.71
N LYS A 59 11.96 -5.38 7.40
CA LYS A 59 11.21 -4.31 6.74
C LYS A 59 10.45 -4.83 5.52
N LYS A 60 9.42 -4.11 5.12
CA LYS A 60 8.76 -4.28 3.83
C LYS A 60 9.02 -3.10 2.93
N GLN A 61 9.34 -3.38 1.67
CA GLN A 61 9.38 -2.38 0.63
C GLN A 61 7.96 -2.15 0.12
N LEU A 62 7.51 -0.91 0.14
CA LEU A 62 6.23 -0.49 -0.44
C LEU A 62 6.49 0.47 -1.59
N LYS A 63 5.70 0.35 -2.66
CA LYS A 63 5.69 1.27 -3.79
C LYS A 63 4.33 1.97 -3.92
N ASP A 64 4.23 2.90 -4.87
CA ASP A 64 2.97 3.57 -5.18
C ASP A 64 1.86 2.56 -5.48
N GLY A 65 0.71 2.72 -4.79
CA GLY A 65 -0.49 1.92 -4.99
C GLY A 65 -0.48 0.53 -4.38
N ASP A 66 0.56 0.12 -3.67
CA ASP A 66 0.53 -1.13 -2.87
C ASP A 66 -0.58 -1.09 -1.82
N LEU A 67 -0.85 0.09 -1.29
CA LEU A 67 -1.93 0.37 -0.33
C LEU A 67 -2.79 1.53 -0.83
N GLY A 68 -3.92 1.72 -0.17
CA GLY A 68 -4.83 2.78 -0.55
C GLY A 68 -5.94 2.98 0.47
N GLY A 69 -6.84 3.89 0.15
CA GLY A 69 -7.88 4.33 1.07
C GLY A 69 -9.18 4.62 0.33
N CYS A 70 -9.97 5.49 0.93
CA CYS A 70 -11.23 5.95 0.40
C CYS A 70 -11.39 7.44 0.66
N ILE A 71 -11.85 8.18 -0.35
CA ILE A 71 -12.28 9.57 -0.17
C ILE A 71 -13.69 9.55 0.45
N GLY A 72 -13.84 10.00 1.69
CA GLY A 72 -15.13 10.06 2.38
C GLY A 72 -15.61 8.70 2.93
N SER A 73 -16.92 8.52 3.05
CA SER A 73 -17.51 7.31 3.64
C SER A 73 -17.25 6.06 2.79
N PRO A 74 -16.88 4.91 3.36
CA PRO A 74 -16.65 3.68 2.59
C PRO A 74 -17.91 3.11 1.92
N GLU A 75 -19.11 3.52 2.35
CA GLU A 75 -20.37 3.09 1.74
C GLU A 75 -20.44 3.46 0.25
N ASN A 76 -20.78 2.51 -0.62
CA ASN A 76 -20.83 2.64 -2.08
C ASN A 76 -19.54 3.20 -2.73
N ALA A 77 -18.41 3.19 -2.02
CA ALA A 77 -17.20 3.86 -2.47
C ALA A 77 -16.55 3.21 -3.69
N TRP A 78 -16.81 1.92 -3.91
CA TRP A 78 -16.40 1.22 -5.13
C TRP A 78 -17.21 1.71 -6.34
N GLU A 79 -18.53 1.72 -6.23
CA GLU A 79 -19.47 2.14 -7.28
C GLU A 79 -19.28 3.61 -7.65
N GLU A 80 -18.95 4.45 -6.67
CA GLU A 80 -18.74 5.88 -6.83
C GLU A 80 -17.29 6.24 -7.22
N GLY A 81 -16.40 5.25 -7.37
CA GLY A 81 -15.01 5.47 -7.79
C GLY A 81 -14.18 6.27 -6.77
N ARG A 82 -14.52 6.18 -5.48
CA ARG A 82 -13.86 6.92 -4.40
C ARG A 82 -12.72 6.15 -3.73
N TRP A 83 -12.52 4.88 -4.09
CA TRP A 83 -11.33 4.14 -3.71
C TRP A 83 -10.11 4.73 -4.39
N ILE A 84 -9.09 5.02 -3.60
CA ILE A 84 -7.84 5.59 -4.08
C ILE A 84 -6.67 4.67 -3.74
N SER A 85 -5.64 4.78 -4.56
CA SER A 85 -4.31 4.25 -4.28
C SER A 85 -3.48 5.35 -3.64
N TRP A 86 -2.71 5.00 -2.61
CA TRP A 86 -1.79 5.94 -1.98
C TRP A 86 -0.46 5.94 -2.71
N SER A 87 0.09 7.13 -2.94
CA SER A 87 1.49 7.26 -3.33
C SER A 87 2.41 6.99 -2.13
N CYS A 88 3.70 6.79 -2.40
CA CYS A 88 4.73 6.76 -1.36
C CYS A 88 4.73 8.06 -0.54
N GLU A 89 4.48 9.21 -1.16
CA GLU A 89 4.37 10.49 -0.43
C GLU A 89 3.16 10.53 0.51
N ASP A 90 2.04 9.94 0.12
CA ASP A 90 0.87 9.84 1.01
C ASP A 90 1.16 8.91 2.19
N MET A 91 1.78 7.76 1.92
CA MET A 91 2.17 6.81 2.98
C MET A 91 3.18 7.41 3.95
N LYS A 92 4.18 8.18 3.47
CA LYS A 92 5.12 8.92 4.33
C LYS A 92 4.38 9.89 5.23
N LYS A 93 3.51 10.74 4.67
CA LYS A 93 2.72 11.70 5.47
C LYS A 93 1.86 11.03 6.53
N ILE A 94 1.24 9.90 6.19
CA ILE A 94 0.43 9.11 7.12
C ILE A 94 1.30 8.58 8.28
N LEU A 95 2.51 8.09 7.98
CA LEU A 95 3.44 7.60 8.99
C LEU A 95 4.03 8.73 9.84
N ASP A 96 4.44 9.83 9.20
CA ASP A 96 4.97 11.02 9.88
C ASP A 96 3.95 11.60 10.86
N ALA A 97 2.68 11.69 10.46
CA ALA A 97 1.59 12.15 11.31
C ALA A 97 1.30 11.22 12.50
N ALA A 98 1.66 9.93 12.38
CA ALA A 98 1.55 8.94 13.44
C ALA A 98 2.87 8.76 14.22
N GLU A 99 3.91 9.56 13.91
CA GLU A 99 5.25 9.45 14.47
C GLU A 99 5.88 8.06 14.29
N LEU A 100 5.56 7.39 13.18
CA LEU A 100 6.01 6.04 12.86
C LEU A 100 7.18 6.03 11.87
N PRO A 101 8.18 5.15 12.06
CA PRO A 101 9.39 5.15 11.28
C PRO A 101 9.17 4.66 9.84
N TRP A 102 9.93 5.22 8.92
CA TRP A 102 10.11 4.75 7.55
C TRP A 102 11.48 5.18 7.03
N GLU A 103 11.93 4.53 5.96
CA GLU A 103 13.19 4.85 5.28
C GLU A 103 12.95 4.99 3.78
N PRO A 104 13.72 5.84 3.07
CA PRO A 104 13.66 5.88 1.62
C PRO A 104 14.09 4.52 1.05
N GLY A 105 13.31 4.00 0.11
CA GLY A 105 13.68 2.83 -0.67
C GLY A 105 14.26 3.21 -2.04
N GLU A 106 14.69 2.20 -2.78
CA GLU A 106 15.21 2.38 -4.13
C GLU A 106 14.09 2.66 -5.14
N THR A 107 14.44 3.32 -6.25
CA THR A 107 13.52 3.40 -7.38
C THR A 107 13.55 2.07 -8.13
N ILE A 108 12.40 1.43 -8.24
CA ILE A 108 12.27 0.16 -8.96
C ILE A 108 11.77 0.40 -10.38
N GLU A 109 12.25 -0.39 -11.33
CA GLU A 109 11.76 -0.40 -12.70
C GLU A 109 10.73 -1.53 -12.86
N TYR A 110 9.61 -1.25 -13.52
CA TYR A 110 8.61 -2.26 -13.86
C TYR A 110 8.06 -2.04 -15.27
N PHE A 111 7.56 -3.11 -15.87
CA PHE A 111 6.89 -3.07 -17.16
C PHE A 111 5.38 -3.11 -16.96
N GLU A 112 4.70 -2.09 -17.45
CA GLU A 112 3.24 -2.07 -17.56
C GLU A 112 2.87 -2.76 -18.88
N ILE A 113 2.06 -3.83 -18.79
CA ILE A 113 1.65 -4.70 -19.91
C ILE A 113 0.22 -4.37 -20.33
#